data_AF-C4JGL9-F1
#
_entry.id   AF-C4JGL9-F1
#
_cell.length_a   1.000
_cell.length_b   1.000
_cell.length_c   1.000
_cell.angle_alpha   90.00
_cell.angle_beta   90.00
_cell.angle_gamma   90.00
#
_symmetry.space_group_name_H-M   'P 1'
#
loop_
_entity.id
_entity.type
_entity.pdbx_description
1 polymer ?
#
loop_
_entity_poly.entity_id
_entity_poly.type
_entity_poly.pdbx_seq_one_letter_code
_entity_poly.pdbx_strand_id
1 'polypeptide(L)'
;MGMRDPLLEAMAEVKVNANQLRKQAIKAETMSRSQEDKATKALKKGQFQISRIHASSAIREKRRSVTLLSKAAEADVIYSDLAAAKSTRDSTRSLAKASKALDSASRSINLERTLAIANAFVSRSEDFKLAGSALEGVSRDVQMSEYGAEGADEEVDRLMERLADNAGVDLRQNLEENAAPNDDIGVKAGKQKETDFEDGLAGRLRALRS
;
A
#
# COMPACT_ATOMS: atom_id res chain seq x y z
N MET A 1 -8.08 39.27 -8.61
CA MET A 1 -7.03 38.23 -8.54
C MET A 1 -7.50 37.16 -7.57
N GLY A 2 -7.84 35.97 -8.04
CA GLY A 2 -8.29 34.89 -7.15
C GLY A 2 -7.14 34.49 -6.24
N MET A 3 -7.37 34.48 -4.92
CA MET A 3 -6.41 33.95 -3.95
C MET A 3 -6.04 32.52 -4.37
N ARG A 4 -4.76 32.29 -4.67
CA ARG A 4 -4.24 30.95 -4.89
C ARG A 4 -4.48 30.14 -3.62
N ASP A 5 -4.88 28.89 -3.81
CA ASP A 5 -5.12 27.97 -2.70
C ASP A 5 -3.79 27.73 -1.96
N PRO A 6 -3.68 28.15 -0.68
CA PRO A 6 -2.41 28.14 0.05
C PRO A 6 -1.84 26.72 0.20
N LEU A 7 -2.71 25.71 0.25
CA LEU A 7 -2.27 24.31 0.30
C LEU A 7 -1.60 23.88 -1.01
N LEU A 8 -2.14 24.33 -2.13
CA LEU A 8 -1.64 24.01 -3.46
C LEU A 8 -0.32 24.71 -3.75
N GLU A 9 -0.17 25.94 -3.24
CA GLU A 9 1.08 26.71 -3.28
C GLU A 9 2.17 26.04 -2.45
N ALA A 10 1.89 25.66 -1.20
CA ALA A 10 2.84 24.93 -0.34
C ALA A 10 3.28 23.60 -0.99
N MET A 11 2.35 22.83 -1.55
CA MET A 11 2.69 21.59 -2.27
C MET A 11 3.62 21.84 -3.47
N ALA A 12 3.38 22.92 -4.22
CA ALA A 12 4.23 23.29 -5.36
C ALA A 12 5.64 23.70 -4.91
N GLU A 13 5.74 24.52 -3.87
CA GLU A 13 7.02 24.94 -3.28
C GLU A 13 7.83 23.75 -2.77
N VAL A 14 7.20 22.86 -1.99
CA VAL A 14 7.85 21.64 -1.46
C VAL A 14 8.37 20.77 -2.61
N LYS A 15 7.58 20.57 -3.67
CA LYS A 15 7.98 19.79 -4.84
C LYS A 15 9.15 20.44 -5.61
N VAL A 16 9.14 21.76 -5.77
CA VAL A 16 10.23 22.50 -6.42
C VAL A 16 11.51 22.38 -5.59
N ASN A 17 11.41 22.57 -4.27
CA ASN A 17 12.53 22.44 -3.36
C ASN A 17 13.12 21.02 -3.38
N ALA A 18 12.29 19.98 -3.30
CA ALA A 18 12.72 18.58 -3.40
C ALA A 18 13.53 18.33 -4.69
N ASN A 19 13.05 18.85 -5.83
CA ASN A 19 13.76 18.73 -7.10
C ASN A 19 15.08 19.52 -7.13
N GLN A 20 15.14 20.69 -6.52
CA GLN A 20 16.39 21.45 -6.39
C GLN A 20 17.41 20.71 -5.51
N LEU A 21 16.97 20.14 -4.38
CA LEU A 21 17.81 19.35 -3.49
C LEU A 21 18.40 18.13 -4.20
N ARG A 22 17.59 17.39 -4.96
CA ARG A 22 18.06 16.27 -5.79
C ARG A 22 19.12 16.71 -6.80
N LYS A 23 18.89 17.82 -7.51
CA LYS A 23 19.87 18.37 -8.45
C LYS A 23 21.18 18.76 -7.76
N GLN A 24 21.10 19.36 -6.57
CA GLN A 24 22.29 19.72 -5.79
C GLN A 24 23.02 18.48 -5.27
N ALA A 25 22.31 17.42 -4.89
CA ALA A 25 22.90 16.15 -4.48
C ALA A 25 23.71 15.50 -5.60
N ILE A 26 23.14 15.41 -6.81
CA ILE A 26 23.82 14.88 -8.00
C ILE A 26 25.10 15.70 -8.31
N LYS A 27 25.02 17.03 -8.19
CA LYS A 27 26.19 17.89 -8.35
C LYS A 27 27.26 17.61 -7.28
N ALA A 28 26.87 17.47 -6.01
CA ALA A 28 27.78 17.13 -4.92
C ALA A 28 28.45 15.75 -5.14
N GLU A 29 27.71 14.76 -5.62
CA GLU A 29 28.26 13.45 -5.97
C GLU A 29 29.26 13.53 -7.13
N THR A 30 28.94 14.29 -8.17
CA THR A 30 29.85 14.51 -9.31
C THR A 30 31.13 15.21 -8.85
N MET A 31 31.03 16.22 -7.98
CA MET A 31 32.20 16.88 -7.38
C MET A 31 33.02 15.92 -6.52
N SER A 32 32.37 15.05 -5.75
CA SER A 32 33.03 14.02 -4.96
C SER A 32 33.89 13.10 -5.85
N ARG A 33 33.31 12.54 -6.91
CA ARG A 33 34.03 11.70 -7.90
C ARG A 33 35.22 12.45 -8.54
N SER A 34 35.01 13.71 -8.92
CA SER A 34 36.09 14.55 -9.47
C SER A 34 37.25 14.75 -8.49
N GLN A 35 36.97 14.84 -7.18
CA GLN A 35 38.00 14.95 -6.15
C GLN A 35 38.69 13.60 -5.89
N GLU A 36 37.97 12.48 -5.96
CA GLU A 36 38.56 11.13 -5.89
C GLU A 36 39.54 10.88 -7.04
N ASP A 37 39.20 11.30 -8.26
CA ASP A 37 40.10 11.22 -9.42
C ASP A 37 41.36 12.06 -9.22
N LYS A 38 41.22 13.27 -8.68
CA LYS A 38 42.35 14.15 -8.36
C LYS A 38 43.23 13.57 -7.26
N ALA A 39 42.64 12.98 -6.22
CA ALA A 39 43.36 12.28 -5.16
C ALA A 39 44.17 11.12 -5.75
N THR A 40 43.54 10.28 -6.58
CA THR A 40 44.18 9.14 -7.24
C THR A 40 45.34 9.58 -8.13
N LYS A 41 45.19 10.67 -8.89
CA LYS A 41 46.27 11.26 -9.70
C LYS A 41 47.43 11.78 -8.84
N ALA A 42 47.16 12.43 -7.72
CA ALA A 42 48.19 12.91 -6.80
C ALA A 42 48.93 11.73 -6.13
N LEU A 43 48.22 10.67 -5.78
CA LEU A 43 48.78 9.46 -5.19
C LEU A 43 49.73 8.74 -6.15
N LYS A 44 49.36 8.61 -7.44
CA LYS A 44 50.24 8.06 -8.49
C LYS A 44 51.53 8.86 -8.69
N LYS A 45 51.51 10.17 -8.38
CA LYS A 45 52.68 11.07 -8.45
C LYS A 45 53.51 11.09 -7.15
N GLY A 46 53.16 10.29 -6.14
CA GLY A 46 53.82 10.29 -4.83
C GLY A 46 53.50 11.50 -3.95
N GLN A 47 52.51 12.32 -4.31
CA GLN A 47 52.14 13.54 -3.59
C GLN A 47 51.10 13.25 -2.49
N PHE A 48 51.52 12.54 -1.43
CA PHE A 48 50.62 12.03 -0.40
C PHE A 48 49.80 13.11 0.34
N GLN A 49 50.42 14.26 0.65
CA GLN A 49 49.72 15.36 1.34
C GLN A 49 48.62 15.97 0.46
N ILE A 50 48.91 16.19 -0.83
CA ILE A 50 47.93 16.71 -1.81
C ILE A 50 46.80 15.70 -2.03
N SER A 51 47.13 14.41 -2.12
CA SER A 51 46.13 13.34 -2.20
C SER A 51 45.21 13.32 -0.99
N ARG A 52 45.73 13.51 0.22
CA ARG A 52 44.94 13.54 1.46
C ARG A 52 43.95 14.71 1.49
N ILE A 53 44.36 15.89 1.00
CA ILE A 53 43.49 17.07 0.90
C ILE A 53 42.31 16.79 -0.05
N HIS A 54 42.59 16.28 -1.25
CA HIS A 54 41.54 15.93 -2.22
C HIS A 54 40.61 14.82 -1.70
N ALA A 55 41.14 13.78 -1.05
CA ALA A 55 40.35 12.72 -0.45
C ALA A 55 39.43 13.23 0.66
N SER A 56 39.92 14.12 1.54
CA SER A 56 39.09 14.77 2.56
C SER A 56 37.94 15.58 1.93
N SER A 57 38.24 16.33 0.86
CA SER A 57 37.20 17.06 0.13
C SER A 57 36.19 16.12 -0.55
N ALA A 58 36.63 14.99 -1.09
CA ALA A 58 35.75 13.99 -1.69
C ALA A 58 34.76 13.41 -0.67
N ILE A 59 35.25 13.04 0.52
CA ILE A 59 34.42 12.54 1.61
C ILE A 59 33.42 13.60 2.07
N ARG A 60 33.85 14.86 2.18
CA ARG A 60 32.96 15.98 2.54
C ARG A 60 31.82 16.14 1.55
N GLU A 61 32.11 16.15 0.25
CA GLU A 61 31.08 16.28 -0.79
C GLU A 61 30.17 15.03 -0.87
N LYS A 62 30.71 13.83 -0.61
CA LYS A 62 29.89 12.60 -0.52
C LYS A 62 28.89 12.68 0.63
N ARG A 63 29.34 13.08 1.83
CA ARG A 63 28.46 13.30 2.99
C ARG A 63 27.40 14.35 2.67
N ARG A 64 27.79 15.46 2.03
CA ARG A 64 26.86 16.51 1.59
C ARG A 64 25.80 15.97 0.63
N SER A 65 26.17 15.13 -0.34
CA SER A 65 25.22 14.49 -1.27
C SER A 65 24.17 13.68 -0.52
N VAL A 66 24.60 12.82 0.42
CA VAL A 66 23.68 12.02 1.25
C VAL A 66 22.73 12.90 2.05
N THR A 67 23.25 13.93 2.73
CA THR A 67 22.40 14.87 3.50
C THR A 67 21.37 15.58 2.60
N LEU A 68 21.75 15.98 1.39
CA LEU A 68 20.82 16.62 0.45
C LEU A 68 19.74 15.65 -0.05
N LEU A 69 20.09 14.37 -0.28
CA LEU A 69 19.12 13.33 -0.63
C LEU A 69 18.15 13.04 0.51
N SER A 70 18.64 12.94 1.75
CA SER A 70 17.77 12.76 2.93
C SER A 70 16.75 13.90 3.05
N LYS A 71 17.21 15.15 2.91
CA LYS A 71 16.31 16.32 2.91
C LYS A 71 15.32 16.32 1.75
N ALA A 72 15.71 15.83 0.57
CA ALA A 72 14.79 15.68 -0.55
C ALA A 72 13.71 14.63 -0.26
N ALA A 73 14.08 13.50 0.35
CA ALA A 73 13.13 12.47 0.76
C ALA A 73 12.18 12.97 1.85
N GLU A 74 12.67 13.72 2.84
CA GLU A 74 11.83 14.41 3.84
C GLU A 74 10.80 15.33 3.17
N ALA A 75 11.21 16.08 2.13
CA ALA A 75 10.29 16.91 1.37
C ALA A 75 9.22 16.12 0.59
N ASP A 76 9.55 14.92 0.08
CA ASP A 76 8.54 14.06 -0.57
C ASP A 76 7.51 13.51 0.42
N VAL A 77 7.93 13.20 1.65
CA VAL A 77 7.02 12.80 2.74
C VAL A 77 6.07 13.95 3.06
N ILE A 78 6.59 15.16 3.25
CA ILE A 78 5.77 16.37 3.48
C ILE A 78 4.79 16.58 2.33
N TYR A 79 5.21 16.40 1.08
CA TYR A 79 4.32 16.50 -0.07
C TYR A 79 3.16 15.49 0.00
N SER A 80 3.45 14.25 0.40
CA SER A 80 2.46 13.18 0.55
C SER A 80 1.45 13.49 1.65
N ASP A 81 1.92 14.03 2.78
CA ASP A 81 1.06 14.47 3.88
C ASP A 81 0.16 15.64 3.46
N LEU A 82 0.71 16.62 2.73
CA LEU A 82 -0.07 17.73 2.18
C LEU A 82 -1.12 17.25 1.16
N ALA A 83 -0.79 16.25 0.35
CA ALA A 83 -1.72 15.63 -0.59
C ALA A 83 -2.87 14.91 0.14
N ALA A 84 -2.57 14.17 1.21
CA ALA A 84 -3.57 13.54 2.06
C ALA A 84 -4.48 14.60 2.73
N ALA A 85 -3.88 15.65 3.29
CA ALA A 85 -4.62 16.77 3.88
C ALA A 85 -5.55 17.44 2.86
N LYS A 86 -5.10 17.60 1.61
CA LYS A 86 -5.92 18.13 0.51
C LYS A 86 -7.13 17.23 0.24
N SER A 87 -6.91 15.92 0.15
CA SER A 87 -7.98 14.94 -0.07
C SER A 87 -9.04 15.02 1.02
N THR A 88 -8.63 15.02 2.29
CA THR A 88 -9.55 15.17 3.44
C THR A 88 -10.31 16.48 3.37
N ARG A 89 -9.64 17.59 3.05
CA ARG A 89 -10.29 18.91 2.92
C ARG A 89 -11.33 18.93 1.80
N ASP A 90 -11.03 18.32 0.65
CA ASP A 90 -11.93 18.27 -0.49
C ASP A 90 -13.14 17.36 -0.22
N SER A 91 -12.94 16.24 0.48
CA SER A 91 -14.01 15.38 1.00
C SER A 91 -14.92 16.13 1.98
N THR A 92 -14.34 16.83 2.96
CA THR A 92 -15.10 17.67 3.91
C THR A 92 -15.89 18.76 3.19
N ARG A 93 -15.32 19.41 2.17
CA ARG A 93 -16.02 20.41 1.37
C ARG A 93 -17.19 19.82 0.58
N SER A 94 -17.05 18.59 0.09
CA SER A 94 -18.10 17.87 -0.61
C SER A 94 -19.23 17.48 0.34
N LEU A 95 -18.89 16.99 1.54
CA LEU A 95 -19.86 16.72 2.60
C LEU A 95 -20.60 17.98 3.05
N ALA A 96 -19.91 19.11 3.19
CA ALA A 96 -20.54 20.39 3.52
C ALA A 96 -21.55 20.84 2.45
N LYS A 97 -21.23 20.64 1.16
CA LYS A 97 -22.17 20.91 0.05
C LYS A 97 -23.38 19.97 0.09
N ALA A 98 -23.16 18.67 0.31
CA ALA A 98 -24.22 17.68 0.41
C ALA A 98 -25.15 17.97 1.60
N SER A 99 -24.58 18.31 2.76
CA SER A 99 -25.32 18.73 3.96
C SER A 99 -26.20 19.96 3.68
N LYS A 100 -25.67 20.97 2.98
CA LYS A 100 -26.45 22.16 2.61
C LYS A 100 -27.58 21.82 1.62
N ALA A 101 -27.34 20.94 0.65
CA ALA A 101 -28.36 20.48 -0.27
C ALA A 101 -29.46 19.69 0.47
N LEU A 102 -29.08 18.86 1.44
CA LEU A 102 -30.01 18.12 2.29
C LEU A 102 -30.84 19.06 3.18
N ASP A 103 -30.25 20.09 3.77
CA ASP A 103 -30.99 21.12 4.54
C ASP A 103 -32.00 21.88 3.68
N SER A 104 -31.65 22.16 2.41
CA SER A 104 -32.60 22.76 1.47
C SER A 104 -33.71 21.79 1.08
N ALA A 105 -33.38 20.51 0.87
CA ALA A 105 -34.35 19.48 0.52
C ALA A 105 -35.31 19.17 1.67
N SER A 106 -34.82 19.08 2.91
CA SER A 106 -35.64 18.81 4.10
C SER A 106 -36.70 19.89 4.32
N ARG A 107 -36.39 21.16 4.04
CA ARG A 107 -37.35 22.27 4.07
C ARG A 107 -38.42 22.18 2.99
N SER A 108 -38.15 21.48 1.89
CA SER A 108 -39.08 21.29 0.76
C SER A 108 -39.91 20.01 0.86
N ILE A 109 -39.53 19.07 1.73
CA ILE A 109 -40.31 17.86 1.99
C ILE A 109 -41.58 18.27 2.74
N ASN A 110 -42.71 18.16 2.05
CA ASN A 110 -44.02 18.34 2.67
C ASN A 110 -44.31 17.14 3.58
N LEU A 111 -44.24 17.37 4.90
CA LEU A 111 -44.45 16.34 5.92
C LEU A 111 -45.83 15.69 5.82
N GLU A 112 -46.89 16.43 5.47
CA GLU A 112 -48.23 15.84 5.29
C GLU A 112 -48.28 14.87 4.12
N ARG A 113 -47.71 15.24 2.97
CA ARG A 113 -47.66 14.36 1.80
C ARG A 113 -46.81 13.11 2.06
N THR A 114 -45.73 13.27 2.82
CA THR A 114 -44.85 12.16 3.19
C THR A 114 -45.54 11.21 4.16
N LEU A 115 -46.26 11.73 5.16
CA LEU A 115 -47.10 10.93 6.07
C LEU A 115 -48.22 10.20 5.31
N ALA A 116 -48.88 10.85 4.35
CA ALA A 116 -49.92 10.22 3.53
C ALA A 116 -49.37 9.04 2.71
N ILE A 117 -48.20 9.19 2.10
CA ILE A 117 -47.53 8.13 1.34
C ILE A 117 -47.05 7.01 2.27
N ALA A 118 -46.51 7.33 3.45
CA ALA A 118 -46.09 6.36 4.45
C ALA A 118 -47.26 5.50 4.95
N ASN A 119 -48.42 6.12 5.24
CA ASN A 119 -49.63 5.38 5.62
C ASN A 119 -50.13 4.45 4.49
N ALA A 120 -50.11 4.92 3.24
CA ALA A 120 -50.46 4.08 2.10
C ALA A 120 -49.43 2.97 1.82
N PHE A 121 -48.18 3.14 2.24
CA PHE A 121 -47.16 2.08 2.19
C PHE A 121 -47.39 1.04 3.28
N VAL A 122 -47.68 1.44 4.52
CA VAL A 122 -47.96 0.50 5.62
C VAL A 122 -49.11 -0.43 5.24
N SER A 123 -50.23 0.12 4.79
CA SER A 123 -51.39 -0.65 4.32
C SER A 123 -51.00 -1.64 3.21
N ARG A 124 -50.26 -1.20 2.18
CA ARG A 124 -49.81 -2.10 1.10
C ARG A 124 -48.75 -3.12 1.53
N SER A 125 -47.94 -2.80 2.55
CA SER A 125 -46.93 -3.71 3.10
C SER A 125 -47.54 -4.80 3.97
N GLU A 126 -48.66 -4.51 4.64
CA GLU A 126 -49.46 -5.50 5.36
C GLU A 126 -50.11 -6.46 4.38
N ASP A 127 -50.69 -5.94 3.28
CA ASP A 127 -51.22 -6.76 2.19
C ASP A 127 -50.12 -7.65 1.56
N PHE A 128 -48.91 -7.11 1.36
CA PHE A 128 -47.77 -7.87 0.84
C PHE A 128 -47.22 -8.89 1.85
N LYS A 129 -47.19 -8.59 3.15
CA LYS A 129 -46.78 -9.56 4.20
C LYS A 129 -47.81 -10.67 4.38
N LEU A 130 -49.10 -10.40 4.17
CA LEU A 130 -50.12 -11.46 4.10
C LEU A 130 -49.89 -12.37 2.88
N ALA A 131 -49.46 -11.82 1.74
CA ALA A 131 -49.03 -12.62 0.59
C ALA A 131 -47.68 -13.32 0.80
N GLY A 132 -46.75 -12.69 1.53
CA GLY A 132 -45.41 -13.17 1.82
C GLY A 132 -45.36 -14.23 2.92
N SER A 133 -46.22 -14.18 3.94
CA SER A 133 -46.37 -15.23 4.96
C SER A 133 -46.94 -16.54 4.40
N ALA A 134 -47.66 -16.47 3.27
CA ALA A 134 -48.00 -17.65 2.47
C ALA A 134 -46.77 -18.24 1.72
N LEU A 135 -45.69 -17.46 1.58
CA LEU A 135 -44.44 -17.82 0.90
C LEU A 135 -43.27 -18.12 1.89
N GLU A 136 -43.27 -17.49 3.08
CA GLU A 136 -42.23 -17.56 4.13
C GLU A 136 -42.22 -18.89 4.88
N GLY A 137 -43.26 -19.72 4.72
CA GLY A 137 -43.22 -21.13 5.11
C GLY A 137 -42.14 -21.95 4.37
N VAL A 138 -41.54 -21.41 3.29
CA VAL A 138 -40.57 -22.10 2.44
C VAL A 138 -39.14 -21.51 2.52
N SER A 139 -38.95 -20.28 3.01
CA SER A 139 -37.69 -19.53 2.85
C SER A 139 -36.96 -19.11 4.15
N ARG A 140 -37.51 -19.43 5.33
CA ARG A 140 -36.95 -19.02 6.65
C ARG A 140 -35.60 -19.68 7.01
N ASP A 141 -35.20 -20.75 6.32
CA ASP A 141 -33.93 -21.46 6.57
C ASP A 141 -32.69 -20.75 5.99
N VAL A 142 -32.84 -19.77 5.08
CA VAL A 142 -31.70 -19.32 4.26
C VAL A 142 -31.04 -18.02 4.74
N GLN A 143 -31.74 -17.12 5.45
CA GLN A 143 -31.23 -15.75 5.65
C GLN A 143 -30.76 -15.36 7.06
N MET A 144 -30.91 -16.21 8.09
CA MET A 144 -30.47 -15.84 9.45
C MET A 144 -28.97 -16.02 9.74
N SER A 145 -28.17 -16.50 8.78
CA SER A 145 -26.71 -16.58 8.93
C SER A 145 -25.98 -15.41 8.26
N GLU A 146 -26.68 -14.53 7.54
CA GLU A 146 -26.03 -13.70 6.53
C GLU A 146 -25.31 -12.47 7.11
N TYR A 147 -25.79 -11.80 8.16
CA TYR A 147 -25.08 -10.61 8.67
C TYR A 147 -25.27 -10.36 10.17
N GLY A 148 -24.50 -11.09 10.99
CA GLY A 148 -23.99 -10.59 12.27
C GLY A 148 -22.58 -10.03 12.03
N ALA A 149 -22.44 -8.84 11.46
CA ALA A 149 -22.52 -7.54 12.11
C ALA A 149 -21.41 -7.25 13.15
N GLU A 150 -20.21 -7.84 13.04
CA GLU A 150 -19.08 -7.41 13.86
C GLU A 150 -17.70 -7.73 13.19
N GLY A 151 -17.47 -7.23 11.96
CA GLY A 151 -16.10 -6.94 11.47
C GLY A 151 -15.38 -7.91 10.51
N ALA A 152 -16.06 -8.79 9.77
CA ALA A 152 -15.40 -9.97 9.17
C ALA A 152 -15.00 -9.94 7.68
N ASP A 153 -15.65 -9.24 6.74
CA ASP A 153 -15.56 -9.74 5.34
C ASP A 153 -14.44 -9.14 4.47
N GLU A 154 -14.28 -7.82 4.42
CA GLU A 154 -13.43 -7.21 3.38
C GLU A 154 -11.92 -7.33 3.60
N GLU A 155 -11.49 -7.34 4.86
CA GLU A 155 -10.06 -7.39 5.19
C GLU A 155 -9.55 -8.84 5.15
N VAL A 156 -10.45 -9.79 5.43
CA VAL A 156 -10.22 -11.23 5.35
C VAL A 156 -10.18 -11.70 3.89
N ASP A 157 -11.09 -11.24 3.03
CA ASP A 157 -11.06 -11.59 1.60
C ASP A 157 -9.77 -11.14 0.91
N ARG A 158 -9.31 -9.92 1.21
CA ARG A 158 -8.05 -9.38 0.66
C ARG A 158 -6.80 -10.07 1.20
N LEU A 159 -6.86 -10.59 2.42
CA LEU A 159 -5.76 -11.34 3.01
C LEU A 159 -5.69 -12.75 2.42
N MET A 160 -6.85 -13.38 2.17
CA MET A 160 -6.96 -14.72 1.59
C MET A 160 -6.53 -14.76 0.12
N GLU A 161 -6.85 -13.74 -0.68
CA GLU A 161 -6.41 -13.64 -2.07
C GLU A 161 -4.88 -13.46 -2.18
N ARG A 162 -4.27 -12.65 -1.30
CA ARG A 162 -2.81 -12.44 -1.25
C ARG A 162 -2.03 -13.69 -0.83
N LEU A 163 -2.59 -14.49 0.08
CA LEU A 163 -2.00 -15.76 0.49
C LEU A 163 -2.10 -16.81 -0.61
N ALA A 164 -3.20 -16.81 -1.39
CA ALA A 164 -3.40 -17.70 -2.52
C ALA A 164 -2.43 -17.39 -3.68
N ASP A 165 -2.20 -16.11 -4.01
CA ASP A 165 -1.30 -15.70 -5.09
C ASP A 165 0.17 -16.05 -4.80
N ASN A 166 0.67 -15.78 -3.60
CA ASN A 166 2.07 -16.07 -3.27
C ASN A 166 2.36 -17.57 -3.19
N ALA A 167 1.45 -18.35 -2.59
CA ALA A 167 1.58 -19.80 -2.58
C ALA A 167 1.51 -20.39 -4.01
N GLY A 168 0.73 -19.79 -4.92
CA GLY A 168 0.67 -20.15 -6.33
C GLY A 168 1.93 -19.77 -7.13
N VAL A 169 2.58 -18.66 -6.78
CA VAL A 169 3.86 -18.22 -7.37
C VAL A 169 5.02 -19.10 -6.87
N ASP A 170 5.06 -19.46 -5.59
CA ASP A 170 6.07 -20.39 -5.04
C ASP A 170 5.92 -21.80 -5.62
N LEU A 171 4.68 -22.27 -5.85
CA LEU A 171 4.44 -23.57 -6.47
C LEU A 171 4.81 -23.57 -7.97
N ARG A 172 4.54 -22.47 -8.70
CA ARG A 172 4.97 -22.31 -10.10
C ARG A 172 6.48 -22.16 -10.23
N GLN A 173 7.14 -21.42 -9.32
CA GLN A 173 8.60 -21.35 -9.30
C GLN A 173 9.22 -22.70 -8.97
N ASN A 174 8.69 -23.46 -8.00
CA ASN A 174 9.19 -24.81 -7.71
C ASN A 174 8.91 -25.81 -8.86
N LEU A 175 7.85 -25.64 -9.64
CA LEU A 175 7.54 -26.49 -10.80
C LEU A 175 8.34 -26.08 -12.05
N GLU A 176 8.57 -24.80 -12.29
CA GLU A 176 9.41 -24.30 -13.40
C GLU A 176 10.90 -24.57 -13.16
N GLU A 177 11.34 -24.56 -11.91
CA GLU A 177 12.71 -24.96 -11.53
C GLU A 177 12.92 -26.49 -11.57
N ASN A 178 11.83 -27.29 -11.60
CA ASN A 178 11.87 -28.77 -11.63
C ASN A 178 11.21 -29.46 -12.85
N ALA A 179 10.71 -28.75 -13.87
CA ALA A 179 10.08 -29.36 -15.06
C ALA A 179 10.87 -29.08 -16.35
N ALA A 180 11.71 -30.05 -16.68
CA ALA A 180 12.77 -30.11 -17.69
C ALA A 180 12.43 -29.72 -19.15
N PRO A 181 13.42 -29.22 -19.92
CA PRO A 181 13.62 -29.66 -21.30
C PRO A 181 14.25 -31.07 -21.29
N ASN A 182 13.51 -32.03 -21.85
CA ASN A 182 14.06 -33.34 -22.25
C ASN A 182 15.08 -33.14 -23.39
N ASP A 183 16.37 -33.17 -23.07
CA ASP A 183 17.45 -33.88 -23.80
C ASP A 183 18.81 -33.39 -23.27
N ASP A 184 19.37 -34.10 -22.29
CA ASP A 184 20.70 -34.71 -22.33
C ASP A 184 21.02 -35.31 -20.94
N ILE A 185 21.06 -36.64 -20.87
CA ILE A 185 21.28 -37.40 -19.64
C ILE A 185 22.75 -37.28 -19.21
N GLY A 186 23.01 -36.69 -18.04
CA GLY A 186 24.37 -36.42 -17.54
C GLY A 186 24.56 -36.43 -16.01
N VAL A 187 24.13 -37.49 -15.32
CA VAL A 187 24.83 -38.19 -14.21
C VAL A 187 25.43 -37.40 -13.00
N LYS A 188 24.84 -37.67 -11.79
CA LYS A 188 25.41 -37.85 -10.42
C LYS A 188 25.36 -36.74 -9.32
N ALA A 189 24.82 -37.19 -8.16
CA ALA A 189 25.07 -36.83 -6.73
C ALA A 189 24.30 -35.61 -6.14
N GLY A 190 23.69 -35.64 -4.94
CA GLY A 190 23.58 -36.69 -3.92
C GLY A 190 22.71 -36.29 -2.70
N LYS A 191 22.12 -37.33 -2.09
CA LYS A 191 21.75 -37.57 -0.67
C LYS A 191 22.00 -36.45 0.36
N GLN A 192 20.92 -36.03 1.05
CA GLN A 192 20.79 -35.71 2.49
C GLN A 192 19.66 -34.68 2.70
N LYS A 193 18.42 -35.13 2.95
CA LYS A 193 17.35 -34.30 3.57
C LYS A 193 16.07 -35.06 3.96
N GLU A 194 15.94 -36.32 3.57
CA GLU A 194 14.69 -37.09 3.70
C GLU A 194 14.56 -37.87 5.03
N THR A 195 15.66 -38.13 5.76
CA THR A 195 15.62 -39.02 6.94
C THR A 195 15.22 -38.37 8.26
N ASP A 196 15.32 -37.04 8.40
CA ASP A 196 15.02 -36.36 9.68
C ASP A 196 13.54 -35.96 9.85
N PHE A 197 12.77 -35.89 8.76
CA PHE A 197 11.34 -35.54 8.82
C PHE A 197 10.45 -36.74 9.15
N GLU A 198 10.81 -37.94 8.68
CA GLU A 198 10.01 -39.16 8.90
C GLU A 198 10.08 -39.65 10.35
N ASP A 199 11.24 -39.54 11.01
CA ASP A 199 11.42 -39.98 12.40
C ASP A 199 10.65 -39.08 13.40
N GLY A 200 10.55 -37.78 13.11
CA GLY A 200 9.81 -36.82 13.93
C GLY A 200 8.29 -36.98 13.85
N LEU A 201 7.75 -37.35 12.69
CA LEU A 201 6.32 -37.64 12.49
C LEU A 201 5.93 -39.01 13.06
N ALA A 202 6.78 -40.04 12.90
CA ALA A 202 6.55 -41.36 13.46
C ALA A 202 6.51 -41.34 15.00
N GLY A 203 7.34 -40.51 15.65
CA GLY A 203 7.28 -40.28 17.10
C GLY A 203 5.97 -39.63 17.56
N ARG A 204 5.48 -38.63 16.80
CA ARG A 204 4.23 -37.91 17.11
C ARG A 204 2.97 -38.76 16.89
N LEU A 205 2.97 -39.65 15.90
CA LEU A 205 1.86 -40.58 15.65
C LEU A 205 1.77 -41.69 16.72
N ARG A 206 2.90 -42.09 17.33
CA ARG A 206 2.91 -43.09 18.42
C ARG A 206 2.35 -42.52 19.72
N ALA A 207 2.58 -41.24 20.01
CA ALA A 207 2.06 -40.55 21.20
C ALA A 207 0.55 -40.27 21.15
N LEU A 208 -0.08 -40.32 19.97
CA LEU A 208 -1.53 -40.18 19.79
C LEU A 208 -2.28 -41.52 19.79
N ARG A 209 -1.56 -42.64 19.94
CA ARG A 209 -2.11 -44.00 19.90
C ARG A 209 -1.95 -44.76 21.23
N SER A 210 -1.58 -44.05 22.30
CA SER A 210 -1.52 -44.52 23.70
C SER A 210 -2.57 -43.82 24.54
#